data_AF-A0A2D9XY94-F1
#
_entry.id   AF-A0A2D9XY94-F1
#
_cell.length_a   1.000
_cell.length_b   1.000
_cell.length_c   1.000
_cell.angle_alpha   90.00
_cell.angle_beta   90.00
_cell.angle_gamma   90.00
#
_symmetry.space_group_name_H-M   'P 1'
#
loop_
_entity.id
_entity.type
_entity.pdbx_description
1 polymer ?
#
loop_
_entity_poly.entity_id
_entity_poly.type
_entity_poly.pdbx_seq_one_letter_code
_entity_poly.pdbx_strand_id
1 'polypeptide(L)'
;MKNILFSIILLCVFACSDDDRPQNPFLPNVTVNFQVNLNLPEFDQLEFPGGSAEIRTDGFGINGVYIRNLNNTTFVAFELTDPNHALESCSALSVSNEKATCNCSDGSIYNLITGQPEDSTLPYFLKAYRVQKQGNVLIVTN
;
A
#
# COMPACT_ATOMS: atom_id res chain seq x y z
N MET A 1 58.57 -27.25 11.46
CA MET A 1 57.85 -27.43 10.18
C MET A 1 56.38 -27.66 10.54
N LYS A 2 55.56 -26.60 10.47
CA LYS A 2 54.63 -26.25 9.37
C LYS A 2 53.28 -26.99 9.47
N ASN A 3 52.20 -26.19 9.52
CA ASN A 3 50.82 -26.43 9.03
C ASN A 3 49.83 -26.93 10.10
N ILE A 4 49.03 -26.09 10.78
CA ILE A 4 47.79 -25.39 10.32
C ILE A 4 46.64 -26.36 10.00
N LEU A 5 45.54 -26.30 10.77
CA LEU A 5 44.17 -25.90 10.37
C LEU A 5 43.15 -26.48 11.39
N PHE A 6 42.66 -25.70 12.36
CA PHE A 6 41.46 -24.85 12.29
C PHE A 6 40.14 -25.62 12.11
N SER A 7 39.48 -25.81 13.27
CA SER A 7 38.04 -25.67 13.52
C SER A 7 37.09 -25.76 12.31
N ILE A 8 36.42 -26.91 12.15
CA ILE A 8 35.16 -27.00 11.40
C ILE A 8 34.04 -26.54 12.34
N ILE A 9 33.83 -25.24 12.33
CA ILE A 9 32.52 -24.61 12.53
C ILE A 9 32.08 -24.12 11.15
N LEU A 10 30.77 -23.93 10.98
CA LEU A 10 30.11 -23.27 9.84
C LEU A 10 29.66 -24.27 8.75
N LEU A 11 28.39 -24.31 8.31
CA LEU A 11 27.44 -23.22 8.14
C LEU A 11 26.02 -23.83 8.08
N CYS A 12 25.13 -23.45 9.00
CA CYS A 12 23.70 -23.58 8.77
C CYS A 12 23.31 -22.57 7.70
N VAL A 13 23.05 -23.02 6.47
CA VAL A 13 22.34 -22.22 5.48
C VAL A 13 20.86 -22.57 5.54
N PHE A 14 20.13 -21.82 6.36
CA PHE A 14 18.69 -21.65 6.15
C PHE A 14 18.52 -20.80 4.90
N ALA A 15 18.33 -21.44 3.75
CA ALA A 15 17.80 -20.78 2.57
C ALA A 15 16.30 -20.53 2.83
N CYS A 16 15.97 -19.33 3.28
CA CYS A 16 14.60 -18.85 3.24
C CYS A 16 14.30 -18.58 1.77
N SER A 17 13.41 -19.37 1.18
CA SER A 17 12.85 -19.08 -0.14
C SER A 17 12.13 -17.73 -0.04
N ASP A 18 12.62 -16.72 -0.75
CA ASP A 18 11.83 -15.52 -0.97
C ASP A 18 10.58 -15.91 -1.78
N ASP A 19 9.45 -15.35 -1.38
CA ASP A 19 8.12 -15.61 -1.94
C ASP A 19 8.08 -15.04 -3.38
N ASP A 20 8.18 -15.91 -4.40
CA ASP A 20 8.17 -15.60 -5.85
C ASP A 20 6.82 -15.04 -6.34
N ARG A 21 6.29 -14.02 -5.66
CA ARG A 21 5.14 -13.26 -6.18
C ARG A 21 5.67 -12.28 -7.21
N PRO A 22 5.12 -12.26 -8.44
CA PRO A 22 5.50 -11.26 -9.43
C PRO A 22 5.26 -9.86 -8.85
N GLN A 23 6.34 -9.18 -8.53
CA GLN A 23 6.31 -7.84 -7.99
C GLN A 23 5.84 -6.88 -9.09
N ASN A 24 4.96 -5.95 -8.75
CA ASN A 24 4.58 -4.90 -9.67
C ASN A 24 5.85 -4.11 -10.09
N PRO A 25 6.22 -4.09 -11.38
CA PRO A 25 7.46 -3.47 -11.84
C PRO A 25 7.41 -1.93 -11.78
N PHE A 26 6.21 -1.36 -11.69
CA PHE A 26 6.00 0.09 -11.63
C PHE A 26 6.08 0.63 -10.20
N LEU A 27 5.80 -0.20 -9.20
CA LEU A 27 5.79 0.23 -7.80
C LEU A 27 6.98 -0.33 -7.02
N PRO A 28 7.88 0.53 -6.49
CA PRO A 28 8.92 0.08 -5.58
C PRO A 28 8.32 -0.49 -4.29
N ASN A 29 9.07 -1.40 -3.67
CA ASN A 29 8.75 -1.88 -2.34
C ASN A 29 9.13 -0.81 -1.31
N VAL A 30 8.17 0.04 -0.95
CA VAL A 30 8.26 0.96 0.19
C VAL A 30 7.71 0.29 1.44
N THR A 31 8.32 0.54 2.60
CA THR A 31 7.79 0.08 3.89
C THR A 31 6.65 0.99 4.34
N VAL A 32 5.48 0.42 4.57
CA VAL A 32 4.34 1.11 5.19
C VAL A 32 4.10 0.49 6.55
N ASN A 33 4.15 1.33 7.59
CA ASN A 33 3.81 0.99 8.96
C ASN A 33 3.49 2.28 9.74
N PHE A 34 2.21 2.60 9.89
CA PHE A 34 1.78 3.77 10.63
C PHE A 34 0.44 3.56 11.31
N GLN A 35 0.08 4.52 12.17
CA GLN A 35 -1.15 4.51 12.95
C GLN A 35 -2.01 5.72 12.62
N VAL A 36 -3.32 5.51 12.56
CA VAL A 36 -4.35 6.55 12.36
C VAL A 36 -5.23 6.56 13.60
N ASN A 37 -5.27 7.67 14.32
CA ASN A 37 -6.12 7.83 15.49
C ASN A 37 -7.46 8.43 15.08
N LEU A 38 -8.52 7.65 15.15
CA LEU A 38 -9.88 8.02 14.73
C LEU A 38 -10.48 9.17 15.57
N ASN A 39 -9.94 9.45 16.76
CA ASN A 39 -10.38 10.58 17.56
C ASN A 39 -9.84 11.94 17.08
N LEU A 40 -8.93 11.95 16.09
CA LEU A 40 -8.41 13.20 15.54
C LEU A 40 -9.38 13.77 14.51
N PRO A 41 -9.64 15.09 14.50
CA PRO A 41 -10.58 15.72 13.57
C PRO A 41 -10.28 15.45 12.09
N GLU A 42 -9.01 15.27 11.72
CA GLU A 42 -8.60 14.96 10.34
C GLU A 42 -9.06 13.58 9.84
N PHE A 43 -9.49 12.70 10.76
CA PHE A 43 -9.95 11.34 10.46
C PHE A 43 -11.41 11.10 10.87
N ASP A 44 -12.18 12.16 11.14
CA ASP A 44 -13.57 12.05 11.62
C ASP A 44 -14.47 11.22 10.69
N GLN A 45 -14.25 11.34 9.37
CA GLN A 45 -14.99 10.60 8.36
C GLN A 45 -14.79 9.09 8.52
N LEU A 46 -13.60 8.65 8.94
CA LEU A 46 -13.30 7.23 9.12
C LEU A 46 -14.06 6.60 10.30
N GLU A 47 -14.69 7.39 11.18
CA GLU A 47 -15.55 6.86 12.25
C GLU A 47 -16.88 6.31 11.73
N PHE A 48 -17.31 6.73 10.54
CA PHE A 48 -18.61 6.38 9.97
C PHE A 48 -18.47 5.49 8.73
N PRO A 49 -19.33 4.45 8.56
CA PRO A 49 -19.33 3.64 7.36
C PRO A 49 -19.52 4.49 6.11
N GLY A 50 -18.69 4.27 5.09
CA GLY A 50 -18.68 5.04 3.86
C GLY A 50 -17.77 6.27 3.90
N GLY A 51 -17.27 6.69 5.07
CA GLY A 51 -16.29 7.75 5.15
C GLY A 51 -14.88 7.28 4.80
N SER A 52 -14.04 8.24 4.39
CA SER A 52 -12.70 7.99 3.90
C SER A 52 -11.74 9.15 4.22
N ALA A 53 -10.45 8.87 4.17
CA ALA A 53 -9.40 9.86 4.29
C ALA A 53 -8.26 9.59 3.30
N GLU A 54 -7.59 10.66 2.89
CA GLU A 54 -6.38 10.64 2.06
C GLU A 54 -5.20 11.15 2.89
N ILE A 55 -4.19 10.31 3.08
CA ILE A 55 -2.97 10.64 3.82
C ILE A 55 -1.85 10.82 2.80
N ARG A 56 -1.54 12.08 2.45
CA ARG A 56 -0.49 12.44 1.46
C ARG A 56 0.76 13.05 2.09
N THR A 57 1.04 12.75 3.35
CA THR A 57 2.25 13.22 4.03
C THR A 57 3.46 12.37 3.62
N ASP A 58 4.64 13.00 3.51
CA ASP A 58 5.88 12.30 3.21
C ASP A 58 6.13 11.13 4.19
N GLY A 59 6.53 9.98 3.66
CA GLY A 59 6.78 8.75 4.42
C GLY A 59 5.58 7.81 4.55
N PHE A 60 4.42 8.17 4.01
CA PHE A 60 3.23 7.32 3.98
C PHE A 60 2.96 6.82 2.56
N GLY A 61 3.40 5.61 2.24
CA GLY A 61 3.32 5.08 0.87
C GLY A 61 4.27 5.79 -0.09
N ILE A 62 3.95 5.77 -1.39
CA ILE A 62 4.75 6.45 -2.43
C ILE A 62 4.21 7.87 -2.66
N ASN A 63 2.93 8.01 -3.00
CA ASN A 63 2.24 9.31 -3.14
C ASN A 63 1.11 9.49 -2.12
N GLY A 64 0.98 8.57 -1.18
CA GLY A 64 0.00 8.61 -0.12
C GLY A 64 -0.82 7.34 0.00
N VAL A 65 -1.70 7.34 0.98
CA VAL A 65 -2.60 6.22 1.27
C VAL A 65 -4.04 6.72 1.36
N TYR A 66 -4.92 6.10 0.60
CA TYR A 66 -6.36 6.21 0.77
C TYR A 66 -6.82 5.19 1.80
N ILE A 67 -7.70 5.57 2.72
CA ILE A 67 -8.34 4.65 3.68
C ILE A 67 -9.84 4.87 3.63
N ARG A 68 -10.62 3.78 3.68
CA ARG A 68 -12.09 3.83 3.74
C ARG A 68 -12.64 2.87 4.77
N ASN A 69 -13.63 3.35 5.51
CA ASN A 69 -14.44 2.55 6.42
C ASN A 69 -15.58 1.88 5.64
N LEU A 70 -15.62 0.54 5.59
CA LEU A 70 -16.72 -0.18 4.95
C LEU A 70 -17.91 -0.40 5.89
N ASN A 71 -17.65 -0.72 7.17
CA ASN A 71 -18.70 -1.12 8.13
C ASN A 71 -18.26 -1.08 9.63
N ASN A 72 -17.41 -0.13 10.01
CA ASN A 72 -16.81 0.11 11.34
C ASN A 72 -15.84 -0.94 11.87
N THR A 73 -15.80 -2.12 11.26
CA THR A 73 -14.88 -3.21 11.60
C THR A 73 -13.93 -3.52 10.44
N THR A 74 -14.41 -3.39 9.20
CA THR A 74 -13.63 -3.59 7.99
C THR A 74 -13.26 -2.25 7.36
N PHE A 75 -11.97 -2.11 7.06
CA PHE A 75 -11.40 -0.96 6.38
C PHE A 75 -10.59 -1.45 5.19
N VAL A 76 -10.58 -0.66 4.12
CA VAL A 76 -9.67 -0.86 2.99
C VAL A 76 -8.69 0.29 2.95
N ALA A 77 -7.46 -0.01 2.55
CA ALA A 77 -6.45 1.01 2.31
C ALA A 77 -5.69 0.71 1.02
N PHE A 78 -5.43 1.75 0.24
CA PHE A 78 -4.79 1.64 -1.07
C PHE A 78 -3.72 2.72 -1.26
N GLU A 79 -2.65 2.36 -1.95
CA GLU A 79 -1.64 3.30 -2.45
C GLU A 79 -2.27 4.28 -3.45
N LEU A 80 -1.93 5.56 -3.33
CA LEU A 80 -2.36 6.64 -4.22
C LEU A 80 -1.36 6.89 -5.36
N THR A 81 -0.78 5.81 -5.88
CA THR A 81 0.14 5.82 -7.03
C THR A 81 -0.33 4.83 -8.07
N ASP A 82 -0.34 5.23 -9.34
CA ASP A 82 -0.78 4.38 -10.43
C ASP A 82 0.06 3.09 -10.52
N PRO A 83 -0.55 1.90 -10.32
CA PRO A 83 0.15 0.63 -10.39
C PRO A 83 0.42 0.15 -11.82
N ASN A 84 -0.08 0.82 -12.86
CA ASN A 84 0.11 0.45 -14.27
C ASN A 84 0.91 1.49 -15.07
N HIS A 85 1.44 2.52 -14.41
CA HIS A 85 2.26 3.57 -15.01
C HIS A 85 3.60 3.68 -14.28
N ALA A 86 4.67 3.97 -15.02
CA ALA A 86 5.96 4.29 -14.41
C ALA A 86 5.85 5.46 -13.40
N LEU A 87 6.72 5.47 -12.40
CA LEU A 87 6.72 6.58 -11.44
C LEU A 87 7.16 7.88 -12.11
N GLU A 88 6.20 8.79 -12.23
CA GLU A 88 6.38 10.14 -12.74
C GLU A 88 5.61 11.15 -11.90
N SER A 89 5.80 12.45 -12.14
CA SER A 89 5.09 13.50 -11.40
C SER A 89 3.56 13.43 -11.53
N CYS A 90 3.05 12.82 -12.61
CA CYS A 90 1.61 12.63 -12.83
C CYS A 90 1.07 11.29 -12.28
N SER A 91 1.93 10.40 -11.81
CA SER A 91 1.55 9.05 -11.35
C SER A 91 0.79 9.04 -10.03
N ALA A 92 0.78 10.16 -9.29
CA ALA A 92 -0.07 10.33 -8.12
C ALA A 92 -1.55 10.29 -8.54
N LEU A 93 -2.36 9.54 -7.81
CA LEU A 93 -3.79 9.38 -8.10
C LEU A 93 -4.62 10.50 -7.45
N SER A 94 -5.55 11.04 -8.21
CA SER A 94 -6.59 11.96 -7.74
C SER A 94 -7.83 11.18 -7.32
N VAL A 95 -8.40 11.51 -6.15
CA VAL A 95 -9.58 10.81 -5.61
C VAL A 95 -10.84 11.63 -5.83
N SER A 96 -11.89 11.00 -6.36
CA SER A 96 -13.22 11.61 -6.49
C SER A 96 -14.28 10.52 -6.62
N ASN A 97 -15.40 10.66 -5.91
CA ASN A 97 -16.57 9.76 -6.01
C ASN A 97 -16.19 8.27 -5.93
N GLU A 98 -15.39 7.87 -4.94
CA GLU A 98 -14.93 6.48 -4.74
C GLU A 98 -14.10 5.92 -5.90
N LYS A 99 -13.53 6.80 -6.73
CA LYS A 99 -12.60 6.45 -7.79
C LYS A 99 -11.26 7.15 -7.58
N ALA A 100 -10.20 6.48 -7.98
CA ALA A 100 -8.86 7.04 -8.11
C ALA A 100 -8.50 7.14 -9.59
N THR A 101 -8.09 8.31 -10.05
CA THR A 101 -7.76 8.58 -11.44
C THR A 101 -6.30 8.99 -11.55
N CYS A 102 -5.56 8.37 -12.47
CA CYS A 102 -4.21 8.77 -12.81
C CYS A 102 -4.21 10.13 -13.51
N ASN A 103 -3.27 10.99 -13.14
CA ASN A 103 -3.18 12.33 -13.72
C ASN A 103 -2.32 12.36 -15.00
N CYS A 104 -1.77 11.21 -15.42
CA CYS A 104 -1.05 11.06 -16.68
C CYS A 104 -2.01 10.98 -17.88
N SER A 105 -1.46 10.95 -19.10
CA SER A 105 -2.27 10.97 -20.34
C SER A 105 -3.08 9.71 -20.59
N ASP A 106 -2.76 8.60 -19.93
CA ASP A 106 -3.52 7.34 -20.00
C ASP A 106 -4.84 7.42 -19.22
N GLY A 107 -4.90 8.23 -18.17
CA GLY A 107 -6.11 8.51 -17.40
C GLY A 107 -6.70 7.28 -16.71
N SER A 108 -5.87 6.29 -16.37
CA SER A 108 -6.30 5.04 -15.72
C SER A 108 -7.18 5.31 -14.49
N ILE A 109 -8.32 4.62 -14.39
CA ILE A 109 -9.30 4.81 -13.32
C ILE A 109 -9.44 3.52 -12.52
N TYR A 110 -9.51 3.65 -11.19
CA TYR A 110 -9.59 2.55 -10.26
C TYR A 110 -10.75 2.73 -9.27
N ASN A 111 -11.40 1.63 -8.88
CA ASN A 111 -12.41 1.60 -7.84
C ASN A 111 -11.76 1.58 -6.44
N LEU A 112 -12.10 2.52 -5.56
CA LEU A 112 -11.51 2.65 -4.22
C LEU A 112 -12.15 1.76 -3.14
N ILE A 113 -13.06 0.87 -3.53
CA ILE A 113 -13.60 -0.18 -2.66
C ILE A 113 -12.90 -1.52 -2.98
N THR A 114 -12.74 -1.85 -4.26
CA THR A 114 -12.18 -3.13 -4.70
C THR A 114 -10.72 -3.07 -5.13
N GLY A 115 -10.19 -1.88 -5.43
CA GLY A 115 -8.86 -1.67 -6.02
C GLY A 115 -8.76 -2.00 -7.51
N GLN A 116 -9.86 -2.43 -8.14
CA GLN A 116 -9.87 -2.84 -9.55
C GLN A 116 -9.73 -1.65 -10.50
N PRO A 117 -8.95 -1.78 -11.59
CA PRO A 117 -9.04 -0.85 -12.69
C PRO A 117 -10.42 -0.96 -13.37
N GLU A 118 -10.95 0.16 -13.87
CA GLU A 118 -12.15 0.15 -14.72
C GLU A 118 -11.85 -0.39 -16.12
N ASP A 119 -10.64 -0.18 -16.61
CA ASP A 119 -10.13 -0.83 -17.80
C ASP A 119 -9.56 -2.21 -17.45
N SER A 120 -10.29 -3.26 -17.83
CA SER A 120 -9.90 -4.66 -17.60
C SER A 120 -8.64 -5.12 -18.34
N THR A 121 -8.11 -4.31 -19.26
CA THR A 121 -6.83 -4.60 -19.95
C THR A 121 -5.62 -4.26 -19.09
N LEU A 122 -5.80 -3.43 -18.04
CA LEU A 122 -4.74 -3.07 -17.10
C LEU A 122 -4.45 -4.26 -16.16
N PRO A 123 -3.18 -4.74 -16.09
CA PRO A 123 -2.84 -5.95 -15.36
C PRO A 123 -2.80 -5.80 -13.84
N TYR A 124 -2.59 -4.57 -13.32
CA TYR A 124 -2.40 -4.34 -11.89
C TYR A 124 -3.61 -3.63 -11.25
N PHE A 125 -3.96 -4.11 -10.07
CA PHE A 125 -4.90 -3.44 -9.17
C PHE A 125 -4.12 -2.43 -8.33
N LEU A 126 -4.84 -1.53 -7.65
CA LEU A 126 -4.23 -0.69 -6.62
C LEU A 126 -3.51 -1.56 -5.59
N LYS A 127 -2.31 -1.13 -5.18
CA LYS A 127 -1.56 -1.79 -4.12
C LYS A 127 -2.32 -1.61 -2.80
N ALA A 128 -2.86 -2.71 -2.29
CA ALA A 128 -3.60 -2.73 -1.04
C ALA A 128 -2.64 -2.75 0.16
N TYR A 129 -3.02 -2.03 1.21
CA TYR A 129 -2.40 -2.10 2.53
C TYR A 129 -3.30 -2.86 3.50
N ARG A 130 -2.70 -3.61 4.42
CA ARG A 130 -3.42 -4.25 5.52
C ARG A 130 -3.84 -3.19 6.51
N VAL A 131 -5.09 -3.26 6.96
CA VAL A 131 -5.62 -2.39 8.01
C VAL A 131 -6.11 -3.24 9.16
N GLN A 132 -5.60 -2.98 10.36
CA GLN A 132 -6.05 -3.58 11.59
C GLN A 132 -6.60 -2.51 12.53
N LYS A 133 -7.87 -2.65 12.95
CA LYS A 133 -8.46 -1.77 13.95
C LYS A 133 -8.19 -2.28 15.36
N GLN A 134 -7.66 -1.41 16.22
CA GLN A 134 -7.45 -1.64 17.65
C GLN A 134 -8.06 -0.47 18.44
N GLY A 135 -9.28 -0.67 18.95
CA GLY A 135 -10.06 0.42 19.56
C GLY A 135 -10.32 1.55 18.55
N ASN A 136 -9.82 2.74 18.86
CA ASN A 136 -9.91 3.95 18.01
C ASN A 136 -8.65 4.19 17.18
N VAL A 137 -7.76 3.20 17.06
CA VAL A 137 -6.56 3.30 16.24
C VAL A 137 -6.67 2.30 15.08
N LEU A 138 -6.38 2.76 13.86
CA LEU A 138 -6.11 1.89 12.72
C LEU A 138 -4.60 1.75 12.57
N ILE A 139 -4.12 0.53 12.44
CA ILE A 139 -2.73 0.21 12.11
C ILE A 139 -2.69 -0.19 10.65
N VAL A 140 -1.89 0.51 9.86
CA VAL A 140 -1.77 0.31 8.41
C VAL A 140 -0.38 -0.22 8.08
N THR A 141 -0.31 -1.37 7.40
CA THR A 141 0.95 -2.01 7.01
C THR A 141 0.94 -2.52 5.57
N ASN A 142 2.11 -2.82 5.01
CA ASN A 142 2.22 -3.71 3.83
C ASN A 142 1.68 -5.12 4.11
#